data_AF-A0A970IJM9-F1
#
_entry.id   AF-A0A970IJM9-F1
#
_cell.length_a   1.000
_cell.length_b   1.000
_cell.length_c   1.000
_cell.angle_alpha   90.00
_cell.angle_beta   90.00
_cell.angle_gamma   90.00
#
_symmetry.space_group_name_H-M   'P 1'
#
loop_
_entity.id
_entity.type
_entity.pdbx_description
1 polymer ?
#
loop_
_entity_poly.entity_id
_entity_poly.type
_entity_poly.pdbx_seq_one_letter_code
_entity_poly.pdbx_strand_id
1 'polypeptide(L)'
;LVDNAIENLSANISYPYNLSGDLKDHRDYSKEKISSNELVELSEKILKKLRKEYSDFDFSERINTKEITYAMKNTQGLDLEYKDAYMSLGLILKEKKSANVFDGFLQYYGRTFDLDKFWEFNEELLVAYRKEVPLPEGETLPVFMLEFYELENFVSRSLNGELYATGSSLFSNKIGEQLFNEKITIQQNRDPRYSPQPFFDMEGVVLEGDAYSLIEKGRLVNVYTDKRTAHTYNLPHTGAASGAYDGMPTLSRAPLRFVVDSHDIKAALDGQMAILVAVSSGGDFTADGGFAAPVQVGFLFDGQHIIGKLPEFTMRSHLYKLLGEDYIGTFPNKHLYIGEGTLLQGYYMDIVR
;
A
#
# COMPACT_ATOMS: atom_id res chain seq x y z
N LEU A 1 18.36 -21.09 20.03
CA LEU A 1 17.03 -21.06 19.37
C LEU A 1 16.16 -22.21 19.85
N VAL A 2 16.55 -23.47 19.64
CA VAL A 2 15.78 -24.64 20.15
C VAL A 2 15.69 -24.62 21.68
N ASP A 3 16.80 -24.37 22.38
CA ASP A 3 16.80 -24.32 23.86
C ASP A 3 15.89 -23.21 24.40
N ASN A 4 15.92 -22.01 23.80
CA ASN A 4 15.01 -20.91 24.15
C ASN A 4 13.54 -21.27 23.86
N ALA A 5 13.26 -22.00 22.78
CA ALA A 5 11.91 -22.47 22.49
C ALA A 5 11.44 -23.48 23.55
N ILE A 6 12.32 -24.40 23.98
CA ILE A 6 12.05 -25.34 25.07
C ILE A 6 11.83 -24.60 26.40
N GLU A 7 12.64 -23.58 26.71
CA GLU A 7 12.48 -22.74 27.89
C GLU A 7 11.15 -21.96 27.83
N ASN A 8 10.78 -21.40 26.68
CA ASN A 8 9.51 -20.71 26.49
C ASN A 8 8.31 -21.65 26.64
N LEU A 9 8.44 -22.95 26.34
CA LEU A 9 7.39 -23.94 26.64
C LEU A 9 7.11 -24.05 28.15
N SER A 10 8.08 -23.72 29.02
CA SER A 10 7.86 -23.69 30.48
C SER A 10 6.87 -22.62 30.92
N ALA A 11 6.67 -21.57 30.12
CA ALA A 11 5.65 -20.56 30.34
C ALA A 11 4.22 -21.11 30.13
N ASN A 12 4.09 -22.34 29.60
CA ASN A 12 2.84 -23.07 29.41
C ASN A 12 1.77 -22.28 28.63
N ILE A 13 2.21 -21.39 27.73
CA ILE A 13 1.33 -20.62 26.85
C ILE A 13 0.84 -21.56 25.75
N SER A 14 -0.40 -22.01 25.88
CA SER A 14 -1.00 -22.94 24.93
C SER A 14 -1.29 -22.28 23.58
N TYR A 15 -0.98 -22.97 22.49
CA TYR A 15 -1.46 -22.69 21.14
C TYR A 15 -2.08 -23.98 20.58
N PRO A 16 -3.35 -24.28 20.93
CA PRO A 16 -3.97 -25.58 20.72
C PRO A 16 -4.57 -25.74 19.31
N TYR A 17 -3.95 -25.14 18.30
CA TYR A 17 -4.46 -25.16 16.92
C TYR A 17 -3.61 -26.09 16.06
N ASN A 18 -4.28 -26.86 15.21
CA ASN A 18 -3.62 -27.82 14.33
C ASN A 18 -2.62 -27.12 13.40
N LEU A 19 -1.47 -27.75 13.19
CA LEU A 19 -0.49 -27.31 12.22
C LEU A 19 -1.09 -27.38 10.82
N SER A 20 -0.85 -26.35 10.01
CA SER A 20 -1.07 -26.45 8.55
C SER A 20 -0.09 -27.48 8.01
N GLY A 21 -0.54 -28.40 7.17
CA GLY A 21 0.25 -29.57 6.77
C GLY A 21 0.01 -29.99 5.34
N ASP A 22 0.79 -30.99 4.90
CA ASP A 22 0.65 -31.69 3.62
C ASP A 22 0.60 -30.80 2.37
N LEU A 23 1.34 -29.69 2.40
CA LEU A 23 1.45 -28.76 1.28
C LEU A 23 2.92 -28.42 1.01
N LYS A 24 3.31 -28.58 -0.26
CA LYS A 24 4.60 -28.13 -0.78
C LYS A 24 4.39 -27.12 -1.89
N ASP A 25 4.84 -25.89 -1.67
CA ASP A 25 4.73 -24.79 -2.64
C ASP A 25 5.95 -23.89 -2.53
N HIS A 26 6.75 -23.83 -3.61
CA HIS A 26 8.00 -23.08 -3.68
C HIS A 26 7.89 -22.08 -4.83
N ARG A 27 8.02 -20.78 -4.52
CA ARG A 27 7.84 -19.70 -5.50
C ARG A 27 9.04 -18.78 -5.50
N ASP A 28 9.60 -18.53 -6.68
CA ASP A 28 10.81 -17.73 -6.87
C ASP A 28 10.59 -16.59 -7.86
N TYR A 29 10.70 -15.37 -7.33
CA TYR A 29 10.55 -14.10 -8.04
C TYR A 29 11.88 -13.37 -8.23
N SER A 30 13.02 -13.99 -7.86
CA SER A 30 14.35 -13.37 -7.88
C SER A 30 15.06 -13.39 -9.25
N LYS A 31 14.34 -13.68 -10.33
CA LYS A 31 14.92 -13.94 -11.67
C LYS A 31 15.61 -12.72 -12.29
N GLU A 32 15.08 -11.52 -12.07
CA GLU A 32 15.58 -10.28 -12.65
C GLU A 32 16.40 -9.45 -11.64
N LYS A 33 17.21 -10.12 -10.82
CA LYS A 33 18.01 -9.44 -9.80
C LYS A 33 19.03 -8.48 -10.44
N ILE A 34 19.06 -7.26 -9.93
CA ILE A 34 20.08 -6.26 -10.25
C ILE A 34 21.33 -6.56 -9.41
N SER A 35 22.46 -6.78 -10.07
CA SER A 35 23.75 -7.00 -9.38
C SER A 35 24.26 -5.72 -8.72
N SER A 36 25.18 -5.86 -7.76
CA SER A 36 25.80 -4.71 -7.10
C SER A 36 26.51 -3.76 -8.07
N ASN A 37 27.12 -4.28 -9.13
CA ASN A 37 27.78 -3.44 -10.15
C ASN A 37 26.76 -2.65 -10.96
N GLU A 38 25.69 -3.31 -11.42
CA GLU A 38 24.59 -2.65 -12.14
C GLU A 38 23.92 -1.58 -11.28
N LEU A 39 23.71 -1.84 -9.98
CA LEU A 39 23.15 -0.88 -9.05
C LEU A 39 24.05 0.36 -8.90
N VAL A 40 25.38 0.18 -8.80
CA VAL A 40 26.33 1.30 -8.72
C VAL A 40 26.33 2.11 -10.02
N GLU A 41 26.40 1.45 -11.17
CA GLU A 41 26.34 2.12 -12.47
C GLU A 41 25.04 2.91 -12.67
N LEU A 42 23.91 2.30 -12.29
CA LEU A 42 22.59 2.93 -12.33
C LEU A 42 22.54 4.15 -11.42
N SER A 43 23.01 4.01 -10.18
CA SER A 43 23.04 5.09 -9.20
C SER A 43 23.90 6.26 -9.69
N GLU A 44 25.08 6.00 -10.25
CA GLU A 44 25.94 7.06 -10.80
C GLU A 44 25.31 7.77 -12.00
N LYS A 45 24.62 7.03 -12.89
CA LYS A 45 23.87 7.65 -14.00
C LYS A 45 22.80 8.60 -13.47
N ILE A 46 22.03 8.16 -12.47
CA ILE A 46 20.97 8.96 -11.88
C ILE A 46 21.54 10.22 -11.20
N LEU A 47 22.50 10.04 -10.29
CA LEU A 47 23.11 11.13 -9.52
C LEU A 47 23.88 12.11 -10.41
N LYS A 48 24.52 11.66 -11.50
CA LYS A 48 25.19 12.54 -12.46
C LYS A 48 24.22 13.48 -13.14
N LYS A 49 23.05 12.98 -13.56
CA LYS A 49 22.00 13.81 -14.17
C LYS A 49 21.41 14.79 -13.17
N LEU A 50 21.05 14.32 -11.97
CA LEU A 50 20.54 15.19 -10.90
C LEU A 50 21.50 16.35 -10.57
N ARG A 51 22.79 16.05 -10.36
CA ARG A 51 23.82 17.08 -10.07
C ARG A 51 24.00 18.10 -11.19
N LYS A 52 23.84 17.68 -12.45
CA LYS A 52 24.07 18.53 -13.63
C LYS A 52 22.85 19.38 -13.99
N GLU A 53 21.66 18.79 -13.98
CA GLU A 53 20.44 19.38 -14.54
C GLU A 53 19.47 19.91 -13.47
N TYR A 54 19.61 19.47 -12.21
CA TYR A 54 18.69 19.77 -11.11
C TYR A 54 19.44 20.29 -9.87
N SER A 55 20.44 21.14 -10.09
CA SER A 55 21.32 21.67 -9.02
C SER A 55 20.63 22.60 -8.01
N ASP A 56 19.41 23.03 -8.30
CA ASP A 56 18.52 23.77 -7.42
C ASP A 56 17.95 22.92 -6.27
N PHE A 57 18.06 21.60 -6.38
CA PHE A 57 17.66 20.65 -5.35
C PHE A 57 18.86 19.94 -4.71
N ASP A 58 18.66 19.51 -3.48
CA ASP A 58 19.46 18.48 -2.82
C ASP A 58 18.68 17.16 -2.83
N PHE A 59 19.43 16.06 -2.98
CA PHE A 59 18.90 14.71 -2.98
C PHE A 59 19.60 13.88 -1.92
N SER A 60 18.85 13.17 -1.10
CA SER A 60 19.36 12.30 -0.04
C SER A 60 18.58 10.97 0.01
N GLU A 61 18.91 10.10 0.96
CA GLU A 61 18.44 8.70 1.07
C GLU A 61 19.18 7.71 0.16
N ARG A 62 18.50 6.68 -0.36
CA ARG A 62 19.15 5.44 -0.79
C ARG A 62 18.56 4.85 -2.06
N ILE A 63 19.42 4.21 -2.82
CA ILE A 63 19.09 3.29 -3.90
C ILE A 63 19.65 1.94 -3.49
N ASN A 64 18.79 0.92 -3.36
CA ASN A 64 19.18 -0.40 -2.88
C ASN A 64 18.46 -1.51 -3.63
N THR A 65 19.04 -2.70 -3.58
CA THR A 65 18.39 -3.95 -3.93
C THR A 65 18.23 -4.79 -2.67
N LYS A 66 17.21 -5.64 -2.65
CA LYS A 66 16.93 -6.58 -1.57
C LYS A 66 16.77 -7.96 -2.16
N GLU A 67 17.39 -8.95 -1.53
CA GLU A 67 17.14 -10.37 -1.78
C GLU A 67 16.54 -10.95 -0.50
N ILE A 68 15.42 -11.66 -0.62
CA ILE A 68 14.70 -12.23 0.52
C ILE A 68 14.39 -13.70 0.27
N THR A 69 14.43 -14.48 1.35
CA THR A 69 13.98 -15.86 1.37
C THR A 69 13.20 -16.12 2.65
N TYR A 70 11.97 -16.59 2.51
CA TYR A 70 11.11 -17.05 3.58
C TYR A 70 10.85 -18.54 3.39
N ALA A 71 11.00 -19.32 4.45
CA ALA A 71 10.72 -20.74 4.43
C ALA A 71 9.95 -21.14 5.69
N MET A 72 8.95 -22.02 5.52
CA MET A 72 8.19 -22.58 6.63
C MET A 72 8.05 -24.09 6.45
N LYS A 73 8.53 -24.85 7.43
CA LYS A 73 8.47 -26.31 7.44
C LYS A 73 8.01 -26.83 8.79
N ASN A 74 7.26 -27.92 8.80
CA ASN A 74 6.87 -28.58 10.05
C ASN A 74 6.78 -30.11 9.91
N THR A 75 6.49 -30.76 11.03
CA THR A 75 6.42 -32.22 11.15
C THR A 75 5.15 -32.84 10.54
N GLN A 76 4.21 -32.03 10.05
CA GLN A 76 2.99 -32.46 9.37
C GLN A 76 3.10 -32.28 7.84
N GLY A 77 4.31 -32.26 7.29
CA GLY A 77 4.52 -32.25 5.83
C GLY A 77 4.39 -30.89 5.16
N LEU A 78 4.29 -29.78 5.91
CA LEU A 78 4.36 -28.43 5.32
C LEU A 78 5.78 -28.13 4.83
N ASP A 79 5.92 -27.66 3.59
CA ASP A 79 7.18 -27.24 2.97
C ASP A 79 6.93 -26.04 2.03
N LEU A 80 6.89 -24.83 2.61
CA LEU A 80 6.66 -23.59 1.88
C LEU A 80 7.98 -22.82 1.72
N GLU A 81 8.20 -22.25 0.53
CA GLU A 81 9.34 -21.38 0.25
C GLU A 81 8.93 -20.21 -0.64
N TYR A 82 9.31 -19.00 -0.25
CA TYR A 82 9.17 -17.79 -1.03
C TYR A 82 10.53 -17.12 -1.19
N LYS A 83 10.94 -16.88 -2.43
CA LYS A 83 12.16 -16.15 -2.79
C LYS A 83 11.82 -14.95 -3.63
N ASP A 84 12.53 -13.85 -3.40
CA ASP A 84 12.33 -12.63 -4.18
C ASP A 84 13.59 -11.78 -4.23
N ALA A 85 13.71 -10.99 -5.29
CA ALA A 85 14.72 -9.95 -5.42
C ALA A 85 14.11 -8.72 -6.10
N TYR A 86 14.27 -7.55 -5.48
CA TYR A 86 13.67 -6.32 -5.96
C TYR A 86 14.51 -5.09 -5.62
N MET A 87 14.26 -4.00 -6.33
CA MET A 87 14.90 -2.71 -6.15
C MET A 87 13.98 -1.75 -5.37
N SER A 88 14.60 -0.92 -4.54
CA SER A 88 13.98 0.23 -3.89
C SER A 88 14.86 1.45 -4.10
N LEU A 89 14.34 2.41 -4.85
CA LEU A 89 14.88 3.75 -5.03
C LEU A 89 13.97 4.70 -4.26
N GLY A 90 14.53 5.39 -3.28
CA GLY A 90 13.84 6.48 -2.60
C GLY A 90 14.83 7.60 -2.39
N LEU A 91 14.65 8.70 -3.10
CA LEU A 91 15.44 9.92 -2.94
C LEU A 91 14.52 11.02 -2.43
N ILE A 92 14.86 11.59 -1.27
CA ILE A 92 14.21 12.81 -0.80
C ILE A 92 14.62 13.96 -1.71
N LEU A 93 13.65 14.71 -2.20
CA LEU A 93 13.84 15.97 -2.92
C LEU A 93 13.77 17.12 -1.91
N LYS A 94 14.78 17.98 -1.89
CA LYS A 94 14.80 19.20 -1.06
C LYS A 94 15.16 20.41 -1.92
N GLU A 95 14.28 21.38 -2.05
CA GLU A 95 14.60 22.62 -2.74
C GLU A 95 15.49 23.50 -1.86
N LYS A 96 16.64 23.95 -2.38
CA LYS A 96 17.65 24.70 -1.59
C LYS A 96 17.13 26.00 -0.97
N LYS A 97 16.14 26.61 -1.60
CA LYS A 97 15.54 27.88 -1.15
C LYS A 97 14.35 27.67 -0.21
N SER A 98 13.78 26.47 -0.19
CA SER A 98 12.63 26.15 0.66
C SER A 98 13.07 26.02 2.11
N ALA A 99 12.22 26.45 3.05
CA ALA A 99 12.44 26.25 4.49
C ALA A 99 12.01 24.85 4.97
N ASN A 100 11.35 24.06 4.11
CA ASN A 100 10.84 22.73 4.45
C ASN A 100 11.96 21.73 4.71
N VAL A 101 11.70 20.67 5.48
CA VAL A 101 12.68 19.59 5.69
C VAL A 101 12.85 18.72 4.43
N PHE A 102 11.78 18.59 3.65
CA PHE A 102 11.77 17.96 2.32
C PHE A 102 10.62 18.56 1.51
N ASP A 103 10.72 18.45 0.19
CA ASP A 103 9.81 19.07 -0.79
C ASP A 103 9.24 18.05 -1.79
N GLY A 104 9.60 16.77 -1.67
CA GLY A 104 9.06 15.68 -2.47
C GLY A 104 9.95 14.44 -2.45
N PHE A 105 9.67 13.51 -3.36
CA PHE A 105 10.42 12.26 -3.51
C PHE A 105 10.57 11.89 -4.98
N LEU A 106 11.75 11.37 -5.36
CA LEU A 106 11.89 10.53 -6.54
C LEU A 106 11.91 9.09 -6.05
N GLN A 107 11.01 8.25 -6.54
CA GLN A 107 10.87 6.91 -6.00
C GLN A 107 10.59 5.85 -7.07
N TYR A 108 11.05 4.64 -6.79
CA TYR A 108 10.73 3.44 -7.53
C TYR A 108 10.77 2.21 -6.62
N TYR A 109 9.78 1.32 -6.76
CA TYR A 109 9.75 0.03 -6.07
C TYR A 109 9.30 -1.10 -7.00
N GLY A 110 10.16 -2.07 -7.29
CA GLY A 110 9.81 -3.13 -8.23
C GLY A 110 10.92 -4.14 -8.51
N ARG A 111 10.58 -5.21 -9.21
CA ARG A 111 11.51 -6.28 -9.61
C ARG A 111 12.25 -5.94 -10.88
N THR A 112 11.61 -5.20 -11.78
CA THR A 112 12.22 -4.65 -13.00
C THR A 112 12.56 -3.18 -12.80
N PHE A 113 13.47 -2.61 -13.58
CA PHE A 113 13.73 -1.17 -13.56
C PHE A 113 14.12 -0.66 -14.95
N ASP A 114 13.42 0.38 -15.41
CA ASP A 114 13.60 1.03 -16.70
C ASP A 114 14.00 2.49 -16.45
N LEU A 115 15.25 2.81 -16.77
CA LEU A 115 15.82 4.14 -16.52
C LEU A 115 15.17 5.23 -17.38
N ASP A 116 14.72 4.89 -18.59
CA ASP A 116 14.13 5.88 -19.49
C ASP A 116 12.73 6.25 -19.01
N LYS A 117 11.92 5.27 -18.59
CA LYS A 117 10.61 5.53 -17.96
C LYS A 117 10.72 6.25 -16.62
N PHE A 118 11.75 5.92 -15.83
CA PHE A 118 12.05 6.66 -14.61
C PHE A 118 12.27 8.14 -14.93
N TRP A 119 13.05 8.47 -15.95
CA TRP A 119 13.27 9.87 -16.32
C TRP A 119 12.06 10.52 -16.97
N GLU A 120 11.31 9.82 -17.83
CA GLU A 120 10.09 10.33 -18.45
C GLU A 120 9.14 10.92 -17.40
N PHE A 121 8.89 10.18 -16.32
CA PHE A 121 8.07 10.68 -15.22
C PHE A 121 8.76 11.74 -14.36
N ASN A 122 9.99 11.46 -13.89
CA ASN A 122 10.62 12.31 -12.88
C ASN A 122 11.07 13.67 -13.44
N GLU A 123 11.39 13.78 -14.73
CA GLU A 123 11.62 15.07 -15.38
C GLU A 123 10.34 15.93 -15.37
N GLU A 124 9.20 15.33 -15.71
CA GLU A 124 7.90 16.00 -15.68
C GLU A 124 7.57 16.47 -14.26
N LEU A 125 7.76 15.61 -13.26
CA LEU A 125 7.58 15.95 -11.84
C LEU A 125 8.44 17.15 -11.42
N LEU A 126 9.73 17.15 -11.78
CA LEU A 126 10.67 18.21 -11.41
C LEU A 126 10.39 19.53 -12.17
N VAL A 127 9.88 19.46 -13.39
CA VAL A 127 9.40 20.64 -14.13
C VAL A 127 8.12 21.18 -13.50
N ALA A 128 7.16 20.31 -13.19
CA ALA A 128 5.90 20.68 -12.55
C ALA A 128 6.13 21.29 -11.16
N TYR A 129 7.08 20.76 -10.39
CA TYR A 129 7.43 21.31 -9.08
C TYR A 129 7.82 22.80 -9.15
N ARG A 130 8.59 23.19 -10.19
CA ARG A 130 9.03 24.58 -10.39
C ARG A 130 7.94 25.52 -10.88
N LYS A 131 6.80 24.98 -11.32
CA LYS A 131 5.69 25.75 -11.89
C LYS A 131 4.56 25.79 -10.88
N GLU A 132 4.47 26.90 -10.15
CA GLU A 132 3.35 27.17 -9.27
C GLU A 132 2.06 27.42 -10.08
N VAL A 133 0.98 26.78 -9.67
CA VAL A 133 -0.36 26.95 -10.24
C VAL A 133 -1.39 27.09 -9.12
N PRO A 134 -2.48 27.87 -9.33
CA PRO A 134 -3.50 28.02 -8.30
C PRO A 134 -4.27 26.72 -8.09
N LEU A 135 -4.84 26.55 -6.89
CA LEU A 135 -5.84 25.51 -6.65
C LEU A 135 -7.05 25.71 -7.58
N PRO A 136 -7.60 24.61 -8.13
CA PRO A 136 -8.85 24.67 -8.88
C PRO A 136 -9.97 25.34 -8.08
N GLU A 137 -10.93 25.93 -8.79
CA GLU A 137 -12.15 26.46 -8.18
C GLU A 137 -13.07 25.31 -7.76
N GLY A 138 -13.77 25.50 -6.64
CA GLY A 138 -14.65 24.49 -6.05
C GLY A 138 -14.25 24.13 -4.62
N GLU A 139 -15.24 23.70 -3.84
CA GLU A 139 -15.02 23.19 -2.49
C GLU A 139 -14.69 21.71 -2.51
N THR A 140 -15.35 20.93 -3.37
CA THR A 140 -15.11 19.50 -3.55
C THR A 140 -14.38 19.25 -4.86
N LEU A 141 -13.18 18.67 -4.80
CA LEU A 141 -12.31 18.42 -5.97
C LEU A 141 -11.93 16.95 -6.09
N PRO A 142 -11.67 16.44 -7.30
CA PRO A 142 -11.13 15.11 -7.49
C PRO A 142 -9.67 15.06 -7.03
N VAL A 143 -9.38 14.14 -6.13
CA VAL A 143 -8.08 13.91 -5.50
C VAL A 143 -7.64 12.48 -5.76
N PHE A 144 -6.42 12.34 -6.29
CA PHE A 144 -5.76 11.07 -6.54
C PHE A 144 -4.64 10.88 -5.52
N MET A 145 -4.65 9.72 -4.88
CA MET A 145 -3.62 9.29 -3.94
C MET A 145 -2.98 8.00 -4.40
N LEU A 146 -1.67 7.96 -4.18
CA LEU A 146 -0.85 6.77 -4.32
C LEU A 146 -0.82 6.05 -2.99
N GLU A 147 -1.22 4.78 -2.98
CA GLU A 147 -1.15 3.92 -1.79
C GLU A 147 -1.65 4.63 -0.52
N PHE A 148 -2.94 4.99 -0.49
CA PHE A 148 -3.52 5.79 0.59
C PHE A 148 -3.49 5.04 1.94
N TYR A 149 -2.34 5.11 2.61
CA TYR A 149 -1.99 4.28 3.76
C TYR A 149 -2.90 4.48 4.96
N GLU A 150 -3.33 5.71 5.24
CA GLU A 150 -4.25 6.03 6.34
C GLU A 150 -5.59 5.32 6.12
N LEU A 151 -6.12 5.34 4.88
CA LEU A 151 -7.34 4.62 4.53
C LEU A 151 -7.15 3.11 4.63
N GLU A 152 -6.05 2.58 4.08
CA GLU A 152 -5.78 1.14 4.14
C GLU A 152 -5.66 0.66 5.60
N ASN A 153 -4.95 1.41 6.44
CA ASN A 153 -4.81 1.13 7.87
C ASN A 153 -6.16 1.17 8.59
N PHE A 154 -6.97 2.20 8.33
CA PHE A 154 -8.28 2.36 8.96
C PHE A 154 -9.25 1.24 8.55
N VAL A 155 -9.28 0.90 7.26
CA VAL A 155 -10.09 -0.19 6.73
C VAL A 155 -9.60 -1.54 7.26
N SER A 156 -8.28 -1.79 7.30
CA SER A 156 -7.73 -3.01 7.90
C SER A 156 -8.13 -3.13 9.36
N ARG A 157 -7.96 -2.07 10.16
CA ARG A 157 -8.40 -2.11 11.56
C ARG A 157 -9.89 -2.43 11.68
N SER A 158 -10.72 -1.87 10.81
CA SER A 158 -12.16 -2.12 10.78
C SER A 158 -12.52 -3.53 10.31
N LEU A 159 -11.66 -4.19 9.53
CA LEU A 159 -11.83 -5.58 9.06
C LEU A 159 -11.20 -6.63 9.99
N ASN A 160 -10.59 -6.23 11.10
CA ASN A 160 -10.02 -7.16 12.09
C ASN A 160 -11.14 -7.98 12.77
N GLY A 161 -11.07 -9.30 12.68
CA GLY A 161 -12.11 -10.20 13.20
C GLY A 161 -12.31 -10.15 14.72
N GLU A 162 -11.26 -9.89 15.50
CA GLU A 162 -11.38 -9.73 16.95
C GLU A 162 -12.08 -8.40 17.29
N LEU A 163 -11.68 -7.30 16.65
CA LEU A 163 -12.34 -6.01 16.84
C LEU A 163 -13.80 -6.03 16.39
N TYR A 164 -14.09 -6.76 15.31
CA TYR A 164 -15.45 -7.00 14.84
C TYR A 164 -16.29 -7.74 15.88
N ALA A 165 -15.79 -8.87 16.40
CA ALA A 165 -16.53 -9.71 17.35
C ALA A 165 -16.75 -9.04 18.72
N THR A 166 -15.79 -8.21 19.15
CA THR A 166 -15.87 -7.47 20.42
C THR A 166 -16.64 -6.15 20.33
N GLY A 167 -17.14 -5.77 19.15
CA GLY A 167 -17.90 -4.54 18.93
C GLY A 167 -17.06 -3.27 18.83
N SER A 168 -15.72 -3.38 18.79
CA SER A 168 -14.79 -2.25 18.70
C SER A 168 -14.47 -1.82 17.27
N SER A 169 -14.92 -2.58 16.26
CA SER A 169 -14.82 -2.23 14.85
C SER A 169 -15.97 -1.32 14.41
N LEU A 170 -15.69 -0.39 13.50
CA LEU A 170 -16.70 0.42 12.80
C LEU A 170 -17.69 -0.43 11.96
N PHE A 171 -17.29 -1.67 11.63
CA PHE A 171 -18.05 -2.61 10.82
C PHE A 171 -18.77 -3.68 11.63
N SER A 172 -18.71 -3.62 12.97
CA SER A 172 -19.35 -4.60 13.85
C SER A 172 -20.84 -4.81 13.49
N ASN A 173 -21.26 -6.07 13.39
CA ASN A 173 -22.61 -6.50 12.99
C ASN A 173 -23.04 -6.16 11.55
N LYS A 174 -22.15 -5.68 10.68
CA LYS A 174 -22.51 -5.27 9.30
C LYS A 174 -22.16 -6.30 8.21
N ILE A 175 -21.85 -7.55 8.58
CA ILE A 175 -21.58 -8.59 7.57
C ILE A 175 -22.87 -8.84 6.80
N GLY A 176 -22.77 -8.83 5.48
CA GLY A 176 -23.90 -8.91 4.55
C GLY A 176 -24.46 -7.55 4.14
N GLU A 177 -24.05 -6.44 4.76
CA GLU A 177 -24.55 -5.09 4.41
C GLU A 177 -23.75 -4.46 3.27
N GLN A 178 -24.44 -3.63 2.47
CA GLN A 178 -23.83 -2.77 1.48
C GLN A 178 -23.21 -1.55 2.19
N LEU A 179 -21.90 -1.55 2.38
CA LEU A 179 -21.19 -0.46 3.05
C LEU A 179 -20.73 0.63 2.08
N PHE A 180 -20.38 0.22 0.88
CA PHE A 180 -19.59 1.00 -0.06
C PHE A 180 -20.15 0.90 -1.48
N ASN A 181 -19.54 1.64 -2.40
CA ASN A 181 -19.87 1.64 -3.82
C ASN A 181 -19.73 0.23 -4.43
N GLU A 182 -20.63 -0.15 -5.34
CA GLU A 182 -20.62 -1.47 -5.98
C GLU A 182 -19.38 -1.76 -6.84
N LYS A 183 -18.62 -0.71 -7.21
CA LYS A 183 -17.34 -0.85 -7.89
C LYS A 183 -16.24 -1.43 -7.00
N ILE A 184 -16.38 -1.30 -5.67
CA ILE A 184 -15.29 -1.57 -4.72
C ILE A 184 -15.25 -3.05 -4.36
N THR A 185 -14.10 -3.68 -4.56
CA THR A 185 -13.79 -4.99 -3.98
C THR A 185 -12.45 -4.88 -3.27
N ILE A 186 -12.40 -5.31 -2.00
CA ILE A 186 -11.20 -5.27 -1.16
C ILE A 186 -10.90 -6.69 -0.70
N GLN A 187 -9.68 -7.12 -1.00
CA GLN A 187 -9.19 -8.45 -0.69
C GLN A 187 -8.08 -8.37 0.34
N GLN A 188 -8.03 -9.36 1.24
CA GLN A 188 -6.75 -9.78 1.77
C GLN A 188 -5.99 -10.43 0.63
N ASN A 189 -4.87 -9.85 0.20
CA ASN A 189 -4.11 -10.30 -0.96
C ASN A 189 -2.66 -10.54 -0.57
N ARG A 190 -2.21 -11.78 -0.75
CA ARG A 190 -0.84 -12.25 -0.49
C ARG A 190 -0.12 -12.64 -1.78
N ASP A 191 -0.65 -12.27 -2.93
CA ASP A 191 -0.01 -12.56 -4.22
C ASP A 191 1.31 -11.80 -4.32
N PRO A 192 2.46 -12.49 -4.38
CA PRO A 192 3.74 -11.82 -4.38
C PRO A 192 3.93 -10.89 -5.59
N ARG A 193 3.17 -11.09 -6.68
CA ARG A 193 3.23 -10.20 -7.85
C ARG A 193 2.88 -8.75 -7.53
N TYR A 194 2.09 -8.49 -6.49
CA TYR A 194 1.67 -7.14 -6.11
C TYR A 194 2.42 -6.56 -4.91
N SER A 195 3.02 -7.41 -4.07
CA SER A 195 3.81 -6.98 -2.92
C SER A 195 4.87 -8.04 -2.63
N PRO A 196 6.14 -7.67 -2.40
CA PRO A 196 7.22 -8.63 -2.17
C PRO A 196 7.17 -9.17 -0.74
N GLN A 197 6.13 -9.96 -0.46
CA GLN A 197 5.79 -10.57 0.81
C GLN A 197 5.47 -12.07 0.57
N PRO A 198 5.61 -12.93 1.59
CA PRO A 198 5.28 -14.34 1.44
C PRO A 198 3.79 -14.55 1.13
N PHE A 199 3.51 -15.51 0.25
CA PHE A 199 2.15 -15.92 -0.15
C PHE A 199 1.39 -16.73 0.92
N PHE A 200 2.02 -16.96 2.07
CA PHE A 200 1.48 -17.67 3.21
C PHE A 200 1.54 -16.81 4.47
N ASP A 201 0.67 -17.09 5.42
CA ASP A 201 0.63 -16.41 6.72
C ASP A 201 1.55 -17.07 7.76
N MET A 202 1.58 -16.53 8.98
CA MET A 202 2.44 -17.05 10.06
C MET A 202 1.99 -18.43 10.59
N GLU A 203 0.80 -18.89 10.25
CA GLU A 203 0.28 -20.22 10.58
C GLU A 203 0.48 -21.22 9.43
N GLY A 204 1.15 -20.81 8.35
CA GLY A 204 1.41 -21.64 7.17
C GLY A 204 0.19 -21.81 6.27
N VAL A 205 -0.77 -20.90 6.34
CA VAL A 205 -1.98 -20.93 5.53
C VAL A 205 -1.70 -20.30 4.18
N VAL A 206 -1.98 -21.04 3.10
CA VAL A 206 -1.95 -20.56 1.72
C VAL A 206 -3.39 -20.41 1.24
N LEU A 207 -3.73 -19.23 0.72
CA LEU A 207 -5.07 -18.94 0.22
C LEU A 207 -5.21 -19.43 -1.23
N GLU A 208 -6.39 -19.89 -1.60
CA GLU A 208 -6.69 -20.17 -3.01
C GLU A 208 -6.57 -18.88 -3.82
N GLY A 209 -5.78 -18.92 -4.90
CA GLY A 209 -5.48 -17.73 -5.71
C GLY A 209 -4.73 -16.62 -4.97
N ASP A 210 -4.13 -16.93 -3.81
CA ASP A 210 -3.41 -16.01 -2.92
C ASP A 210 -4.24 -14.82 -2.42
N ALA A 211 -5.57 -14.91 -2.49
CA ALA A 211 -6.45 -13.82 -2.08
C ALA A 211 -7.72 -14.31 -1.40
N TYR A 212 -8.31 -13.45 -0.58
CA TYR A 212 -9.57 -13.70 0.09
C TYR A 212 -10.39 -12.41 0.17
N SER A 213 -11.60 -12.41 -0.38
CA SER A 213 -12.46 -11.22 -0.39
C SER A 213 -12.99 -10.91 1.00
N LEU A 214 -12.81 -9.66 1.44
CA LEU A 214 -13.39 -9.14 2.67
C LEU A 214 -14.58 -8.23 2.37
N ILE A 215 -14.48 -7.44 1.29
CA ILE A 215 -15.58 -6.65 0.72
C ILE A 215 -15.72 -7.00 -0.75
N GLU A 216 -16.93 -7.36 -1.18
CA GLU A 216 -17.25 -7.67 -2.58
C GLU A 216 -18.33 -6.74 -3.10
N LYS A 217 -18.02 -6.01 -4.17
CA LYS A 217 -18.94 -5.04 -4.77
C LYS A 217 -19.58 -4.13 -3.71
N GLY A 218 -18.75 -3.61 -2.81
CA GLY A 218 -19.11 -2.74 -1.70
C GLY A 218 -19.85 -3.39 -0.52
N ARG A 219 -20.16 -4.69 -0.62
CA ARG A 219 -20.77 -5.46 0.49
C ARG A 219 -19.70 -6.05 1.38
N LEU A 220 -19.83 -5.88 2.69
CA LEU A 220 -18.97 -6.59 3.64
C LEU A 220 -19.35 -8.07 3.63
N VAL A 221 -18.44 -8.94 3.20
CA VAL A 221 -18.68 -10.39 3.14
C VAL A 221 -17.96 -11.15 4.24
N ASN A 222 -16.78 -10.69 4.65
CA ASN A 222 -15.97 -11.32 5.69
C ASN A 222 -15.10 -10.31 6.43
N VAL A 223 -14.55 -10.75 7.56
CA VAL A 223 -13.48 -10.10 8.32
C VAL A 223 -12.27 -11.02 8.35
N TYR A 224 -11.06 -10.48 8.55
CA TYR A 224 -9.87 -11.31 8.57
C TYR A 224 -9.58 -11.89 9.96
N THR A 225 -9.16 -13.14 10.01
CA THR A 225 -8.91 -13.91 11.23
C THR A 225 -7.70 -14.83 11.09
N ASP A 226 -7.01 -15.08 12.18
CA ASP A 226 -6.12 -16.23 12.38
C ASP A 226 -6.91 -17.42 12.97
N LYS A 227 -6.29 -18.60 13.15
CA LYS A 227 -6.95 -19.78 13.75
C LYS A 227 -7.54 -19.48 15.12
N ARG A 228 -6.84 -18.67 15.93
CA ARG A 228 -7.26 -18.30 17.28
C ARG A 228 -8.55 -17.51 17.27
N THR A 229 -8.58 -16.44 16.48
CA THR A 229 -9.70 -15.51 16.38
C THR A 229 -10.91 -16.19 15.77
N ALA A 230 -10.70 -16.97 14.70
CA ALA A 230 -11.74 -17.74 14.04
C ALA A 230 -12.44 -18.69 15.03
N HIS A 231 -11.66 -19.47 15.79
CA HIS A 231 -12.20 -20.38 16.81
C HIS A 231 -12.88 -19.63 17.96
N THR A 232 -12.24 -18.61 18.52
CA THR A 232 -12.70 -17.91 19.73
C THR A 232 -14.03 -17.20 19.50
N TYR A 233 -14.21 -16.62 18.32
CA TYR A 233 -15.40 -15.81 18.00
C TYR A 233 -16.35 -16.49 17.01
N ASN A 234 -16.12 -17.77 16.67
CA ASN A 234 -16.91 -18.52 15.70
C ASN A 234 -17.04 -17.79 14.35
N LEU A 235 -15.91 -17.27 13.86
CA LEU A 235 -15.79 -16.59 12.57
C LEU A 235 -15.09 -17.50 11.54
N PRO A 236 -15.30 -17.30 10.23
CA PRO A 236 -14.56 -18.02 9.20
C PRO A 236 -13.04 -17.80 9.34
N HIS A 237 -12.25 -18.86 9.20
CA HIS A 237 -10.80 -18.77 9.19
C HIS A 237 -10.28 -18.30 7.83
N THR A 238 -9.57 -17.17 7.80
CA THR A 238 -9.15 -16.49 6.55
C THR A 238 -7.63 -16.40 6.34
N GLY A 239 -6.79 -17.10 7.12
CA GLY A 239 -5.33 -17.10 6.91
C GLY A 239 -4.66 -15.73 7.06
N ALA A 240 -4.98 -15.02 8.12
CA ALA A 240 -4.51 -13.66 8.38
C ALA A 240 -3.47 -13.56 9.50
N ALA A 241 -2.84 -14.67 9.88
CA ALA A 241 -1.89 -14.68 10.97
C ALA A 241 -0.61 -13.90 10.63
N SER A 242 -0.08 -13.23 11.65
CA SER A 242 1.04 -12.30 11.55
C SER A 242 1.89 -12.34 12.81
N GLY A 243 3.13 -11.86 12.71
CA GLY A 243 4.05 -11.77 13.84
C GLY A 243 5.50 -11.91 13.43
N ALA A 244 6.39 -11.81 14.42
CA ALA A 244 7.83 -11.98 14.22
C ALA A 244 8.17 -13.46 13.99
N TYR A 245 9.29 -13.74 13.30
CA TYR A 245 9.72 -15.11 12.99
C TYR A 245 9.92 -16.01 14.23
N ASP A 246 10.24 -15.40 15.37
CA ASP A 246 10.45 -16.02 16.68
C ASP A 246 9.30 -15.76 17.68
N GLY A 247 8.22 -15.15 17.21
CA GLY A 247 7.01 -14.87 17.99
C GLY A 247 5.94 -15.96 17.87
N MET A 248 4.89 -15.81 18.67
CA MET A 248 3.64 -16.56 18.44
C MET A 248 2.81 -15.92 17.32
N PRO A 249 2.06 -16.69 16.53
CA PRO A 249 1.08 -16.14 15.60
C PRO A 249 0.04 -15.28 16.31
N THR A 250 -0.25 -14.12 15.73
CA THR A 250 -1.22 -13.12 16.21
C THR A 250 -1.99 -12.47 15.06
N LEU A 251 -3.11 -11.83 15.37
CA LEU A 251 -3.90 -11.07 14.42
C LEU A 251 -3.61 -9.57 14.48
N SER A 252 -2.64 -9.09 13.71
CA SER A 252 -2.30 -7.65 13.65
C SER A 252 -3.00 -6.97 12.47
N ARG A 253 -2.50 -7.21 11.25
CA ARG A 253 -2.93 -6.56 10.02
C ARG A 253 -3.02 -7.57 8.88
N ALA A 254 -4.05 -7.43 8.04
CA ALA A 254 -4.13 -8.14 6.77
C ALA A 254 -3.51 -7.29 5.65
N PRO A 255 -2.77 -7.89 4.70
CA PRO A 255 -2.32 -7.19 3.51
C PRO A 255 -3.54 -6.90 2.61
N LEU A 256 -4.05 -5.68 2.66
CA LEU A 256 -5.24 -5.32 1.89
C LEU A 256 -4.85 -4.88 0.48
N ARG A 257 -5.70 -5.23 -0.48
CA ARG A 257 -5.60 -4.72 -1.84
C ARG A 257 -6.99 -4.42 -2.38
N PHE A 258 -7.15 -3.20 -2.89
CA PHE A 258 -8.31 -2.84 -3.69
C PHE A 258 -8.15 -3.45 -5.08
N VAL A 259 -9.22 -4.07 -5.59
CA VAL A 259 -9.25 -4.59 -6.95
C VAL A 259 -9.39 -3.41 -7.92
N VAL A 260 -8.65 -3.47 -9.04
CA VAL A 260 -8.77 -2.48 -10.12
C VAL A 260 -10.16 -2.58 -10.74
N ASP A 261 -10.90 -1.48 -10.69
CA ASP A 261 -12.23 -1.35 -11.31
C ASP A 261 -12.23 -0.37 -12.50
N SER A 262 -11.20 0.48 -12.60
CA SER A 262 -11.11 1.54 -13.61
C SER A 262 -9.72 1.60 -14.25
N HIS A 263 -9.62 2.00 -15.53
CA HIS A 263 -8.39 1.85 -16.32
C HIS A 263 -7.89 3.13 -17.00
N ASP A 264 -8.72 4.16 -17.06
CA ASP A 264 -8.45 5.43 -17.72
C ASP A 264 -8.90 6.56 -16.79
N ILE A 265 -7.93 7.21 -16.14
CA ILE A 265 -8.19 8.29 -15.20
C ILE A 265 -8.75 9.52 -15.92
N LYS A 266 -8.21 9.84 -17.10
CA LYS A 266 -8.62 11.01 -17.88
C LYS A 266 -10.07 10.90 -18.34
N ALA A 267 -10.50 9.71 -18.75
CA ALA A 267 -11.89 9.43 -19.06
C ALA A 267 -12.79 9.50 -17.81
N ALA A 268 -12.32 8.97 -16.67
CA ALA A 268 -13.07 9.04 -15.41
C ALA A 268 -13.23 10.47 -14.88
N LEU A 269 -12.31 11.38 -15.24
CA LEU A 269 -12.35 12.80 -14.92
C LEU A 269 -13.23 13.63 -15.86
N ASP A 270 -13.67 13.09 -17.00
CA ASP A 270 -14.45 13.81 -18.02
C ASP A 270 -13.85 15.19 -18.39
N GLY A 271 -12.52 15.25 -18.49
CA GLY A 271 -11.79 16.49 -18.81
C GLY A 271 -11.61 17.46 -17.64
N GLN A 272 -12.08 17.15 -16.44
CA GLN A 272 -11.79 17.91 -15.23
C GLN A 272 -10.33 17.74 -14.79
N MET A 273 -9.73 18.80 -14.26
CA MET A 273 -8.42 18.71 -13.59
C MET A 273 -8.57 18.17 -12.17
N ALA A 274 -7.60 17.37 -11.75
CA ALA A 274 -7.53 16.76 -10.44
C ALA A 274 -6.30 17.21 -9.65
N ILE A 275 -6.30 16.83 -8.38
CA ILE A 275 -5.17 16.97 -7.47
C ILE A 275 -4.48 15.63 -7.38
N LEU A 276 -3.18 15.55 -7.66
CA LEU A 276 -2.34 14.42 -7.31
C LEU A 276 -1.59 14.75 -6.01
N VAL A 277 -1.87 14.00 -4.95
CA VAL A 277 -1.20 14.18 -3.65
C VAL A 277 0.14 13.46 -3.68
N ALA A 278 1.23 14.20 -3.45
CA ALA A 278 2.57 13.65 -3.34
C ALA A 278 3.05 13.57 -1.88
N VAL A 279 2.71 14.57 -1.07
CA VAL A 279 3.03 14.60 0.36
C VAL A 279 1.83 15.09 1.16
N SER A 280 1.35 14.23 2.04
CA SER A 280 0.33 14.50 3.05
C SER A 280 0.82 13.91 4.36
N SER A 281 0.81 14.69 5.43
CA SER A 281 1.33 14.25 6.74
C SER A 281 0.69 15.02 7.89
N GLY A 282 0.36 14.33 8.97
CA GLY A 282 -0.27 14.93 10.16
C GLY A 282 -1.80 14.86 10.15
N GLY A 283 -2.39 14.06 9.26
CA GLY A 283 -3.81 13.72 9.25
C GLY A 283 -4.04 12.21 9.40
N ASP A 284 -5.22 11.83 9.88
CA ASP A 284 -5.64 10.44 10.02
C ASP A 284 -7.18 10.38 10.08
N PHE A 285 -7.73 9.17 10.11
CA PHE A 285 -9.14 8.91 10.36
C PHE A 285 -9.45 8.95 11.86
N THR A 286 -10.56 9.59 12.21
CA THR A 286 -11.18 9.46 13.53
C THR A 286 -11.91 8.12 13.66
N ALA A 287 -12.18 7.69 14.89
CA ALA A 287 -12.81 6.38 15.15
C ALA A 287 -14.20 6.21 14.50
N ASP A 288 -14.92 7.31 14.28
CA ASP A 288 -16.22 7.35 13.59
C ASP A 288 -16.10 7.41 12.05
N GLY A 289 -14.90 7.60 11.52
CA GLY A 289 -14.60 7.56 10.08
C GLY A 289 -14.42 8.91 9.41
N GLY A 290 -14.39 10.02 10.16
CA GLY A 290 -14.01 11.33 9.62
C GLY A 290 -12.53 11.38 9.25
N PHE A 291 -12.18 12.00 8.12
CA PHE A 291 -10.81 12.13 7.65
C PHE A 291 -10.47 13.60 7.41
N ALA A 292 -9.29 14.01 7.86
CA ALA A 292 -8.71 15.30 7.51
C ALA A 292 -7.19 15.19 7.50
N ALA A 293 -6.55 15.73 6.46
CA ALA A 293 -5.10 15.77 6.37
C ALA A 293 -4.62 17.02 5.65
N PRO A 294 -3.56 17.69 6.15
CA PRO A 294 -2.90 18.73 5.39
C PRO A 294 -2.06 18.10 4.26
N VAL A 295 -2.07 18.75 3.11
CA VAL A 295 -1.28 18.41 1.93
C VAL A 295 -0.18 19.45 1.79
N GLN A 296 1.05 19.02 2.06
CA GLN A 296 2.25 19.87 1.94
C GLN A 296 2.73 19.94 0.50
N VAL A 297 2.55 18.88 -0.28
CA VAL A 297 2.93 18.84 -1.70
C VAL A 297 1.83 18.15 -2.50
N GLY A 298 1.12 18.95 -3.28
CA GLY A 298 0.13 18.49 -4.25
C GLY A 298 0.44 19.07 -5.63
N PHE A 299 -0.01 18.37 -6.67
CA PHE A 299 0.13 18.82 -8.04
C PHE A 299 -1.21 18.85 -8.77
N LEU A 300 -1.36 19.79 -9.68
CA LEU A 300 -2.47 19.76 -10.65
C LEU A 300 -2.21 18.64 -11.66
N PHE A 301 -3.21 17.83 -11.93
CA PHE A 301 -3.10 16.57 -12.68
C PHE A 301 -4.26 16.43 -13.68
N ASP A 302 -3.99 16.09 -14.93
CA ASP A 302 -5.03 15.94 -15.98
C ASP A 302 -5.52 14.49 -16.16
N GLY A 303 -5.06 13.58 -15.30
CA GLY A 303 -5.29 12.14 -15.42
C GLY A 303 -4.15 11.37 -16.06
N GLN A 304 -3.18 12.06 -16.67
CA GLN A 304 -1.98 11.44 -17.27
C GLN A 304 -0.69 12.18 -16.91
N HIS A 305 -0.73 13.51 -16.91
CA HIS A 305 0.41 14.40 -16.75
C HIS A 305 0.26 15.31 -15.53
N ILE A 306 1.39 15.58 -14.87
CA ILE A 306 1.55 16.53 -13.79
C ILE A 306 1.80 17.93 -14.39
N ILE A 307 0.94 18.89 -14.06
CA ILE A 307 0.86 20.19 -14.75
C ILE A 307 1.62 21.29 -14.00
N GLY A 308 1.64 21.25 -12.67
CA GLY A 308 2.25 22.27 -11.81
C GLY A 308 2.00 22.01 -10.32
N LYS A 309 2.83 22.62 -9.47
CA LYS A 309 2.72 22.54 -8.01
C LYS A 309 1.60 23.43 -7.49
N LEU A 310 0.74 22.86 -6.64
CA LEU A 310 -0.33 23.57 -5.95
C LEU A 310 0.20 24.22 -4.65
N PRO A 311 -0.43 25.30 -4.16
CA PRO A 311 -0.20 25.76 -2.79
C PRO A 311 -0.58 24.67 -1.78
N GLU A 312 -0.17 24.82 -0.52
CA GLU A 312 -0.61 23.95 0.57
C GLU A 312 -2.12 24.10 0.83
N PHE A 313 -2.78 23.04 1.26
CA PHE A 313 -4.19 23.02 1.63
C PHE A 313 -4.49 21.86 2.59
N THR A 314 -5.72 21.79 3.08
CA THR A 314 -6.22 20.63 3.83
C THR A 314 -7.31 19.94 3.03
N MET A 315 -7.24 18.61 2.92
CA MET A 315 -8.31 17.78 2.37
C MET A 315 -9.12 17.14 3.50
N ARG A 316 -10.43 16.99 3.29
CA ARG A 316 -11.36 16.40 4.26
C ARG A 316 -12.35 15.47 3.56
N SER A 317 -12.76 14.42 4.27
CA SER A 317 -13.87 13.57 3.84
C SER A 317 -14.35 12.70 5.01
N HIS A 318 -15.14 11.67 4.71
CA HIS A 318 -15.59 10.63 5.63
C HIS A 318 -15.50 9.27 4.93
N LEU A 319 -15.14 8.19 5.65
CA LEU A 319 -14.95 6.86 5.09
C LEU A 319 -16.09 6.42 4.15
N TYR A 320 -17.33 6.49 4.64
CA TYR A 320 -18.51 6.09 3.86
C TYR A 320 -18.76 6.96 2.63
N LYS A 321 -18.30 8.21 2.61
CA LYS A 321 -18.36 9.06 1.44
C LYS A 321 -17.27 8.71 0.44
N LEU A 322 -16.01 8.65 0.91
CA LEU A 322 -14.83 8.26 0.11
C LEU A 322 -15.04 6.93 -0.61
N LEU A 323 -15.53 5.92 0.10
CA LEU A 323 -15.79 4.60 -0.45
C LEU A 323 -17.24 4.45 -0.95
N GLY A 324 -18.00 5.54 -1.06
CA GLY A 324 -19.41 5.54 -1.45
C GLY A 324 -19.66 6.44 -2.66
N GLU A 325 -20.35 7.55 -2.42
CA GLU A 325 -20.75 8.53 -3.44
C GLU A 325 -19.57 9.30 -4.05
N ASP A 326 -18.49 9.50 -3.29
CA ASP A 326 -17.31 10.25 -3.73
C ASP A 326 -16.24 9.36 -4.40
N TYR A 327 -16.49 8.06 -4.53
CA TYR A 327 -15.54 7.13 -5.11
C TYR A 327 -15.44 7.28 -6.63
N ILE A 328 -14.26 7.65 -7.14
CA ILE A 328 -14.02 7.75 -8.58
C ILE A 328 -13.59 6.39 -9.13
N GLY A 329 -12.59 5.76 -8.52
CA GLY A 329 -12.07 4.46 -8.95
C GLY A 329 -10.70 4.11 -8.38
N THR A 330 -10.34 2.83 -8.50
CA THR A 330 -8.99 2.29 -8.29
C THR A 330 -8.40 1.91 -9.65
N PHE A 331 -7.23 2.48 -9.92
CA PHE A 331 -6.57 2.46 -11.22
C PHE A 331 -5.17 1.84 -11.09
N PRO A 332 -4.70 1.14 -12.13
CA PRO A 332 -3.31 0.72 -12.18
C PRO A 332 -2.39 1.93 -12.35
N ASN A 333 -1.22 1.91 -11.72
CA ASN A 333 -0.17 2.90 -11.96
C ASN A 333 0.46 2.72 -13.35
N LYS A 334 -0.13 3.37 -14.37
CA LYS A 334 0.36 3.32 -15.75
C LYS A 334 1.35 4.44 -16.10
N HIS A 335 1.17 5.62 -15.51
CA HIS A 335 1.82 6.85 -15.98
C HIS A 335 2.91 7.37 -15.04
N LEU A 336 2.85 7.06 -13.73
CA LEU A 336 3.75 7.69 -12.76
C LEU A 336 5.05 6.91 -12.54
N TYR A 337 5.17 5.68 -13.06
CA TYR A 337 6.38 4.84 -12.97
C TYR A 337 7.07 4.82 -11.58
N ILE A 338 6.29 4.86 -10.50
CA ILE A 338 6.82 4.84 -9.13
C ILE A 338 6.96 3.45 -8.50
N GLY A 339 6.43 2.42 -9.15
CA GLY A 339 6.52 1.05 -8.64
C GLY A 339 5.57 0.06 -9.31
N GLU A 340 5.96 -1.21 -9.23
CA GLU A 340 5.17 -2.35 -9.69
C GLU A 340 4.06 -2.68 -8.69
N GLY A 341 2.88 -3.03 -9.20
CA GLY A 341 1.74 -3.39 -8.35
C GLY A 341 1.07 -2.21 -7.63
N THR A 342 1.67 -1.02 -7.65
CA THR A 342 1.11 0.21 -7.08
C THR A 342 -0.19 0.62 -7.78
N LEU A 343 -1.13 1.13 -6.98
CA LEU A 343 -2.44 1.59 -7.42
C LEU A 343 -2.62 3.08 -7.15
N LEU A 344 -3.35 3.75 -8.04
CA LEU A 344 -3.90 5.08 -7.79
C LEU A 344 -5.36 4.94 -7.39
N GLN A 345 -5.78 5.69 -6.38
CA GLN A 345 -7.18 5.77 -5.98
C GLN A 345 -7.67 7.20 -6.09
N GLY A 346 -8.80 7.39 -6.77
CA GLY A 346 -9.44 8.68 -6.97
C GLY A 346 -10.68 8.84 -6.10
N TYR A 347 -10.81 10.00 -5.48
CA TYR A 347 -11.93 10.37 -4.62
C TYR A 347 -12.32 11.83 -4.84
N TYR A 348 -13.58 12.18 -4.71
CA TYR A 348 -13.97 13.57 -4.47
C TYR A 348 -13.74 13.91 -2.98
N MET A 349 -13.07 15.03 -2.70
CA MET A 349 -12.75 15.45 -1.33
C MET A 349 -12.96 16.95 -1.17
N ASP A 350 -13.35 17.37 0.04
CA ASP A 350 -13.50 18.78 0.39
C ASP A 350 -12.12 19.41 0.64
N ILE A 351 -11.85 20.53 -0.02
CA ILE A 351 -10.59 21.25 0.01
C ILE A 351 -10.75 22.55 0.79
N VAL A 352 -9.95 22.68 1.85
CA VAL A 352 -9.87 23.88 2.70
C VAL A 352 -8.54 24.56 2.43
N ARG A 353 -8.62 25.81 1.96
CA ARG A 353 -7.47 26.65 1.60
C ARG A 353 -6.74 27.22 2.80
#